data_AF-A0A6I1ZKY8-F1
#
_entry.id   AF-A0A6I1ZKY8-F1
#
_cell.length_a   1.000
_cell.length_b   1.000
_cell.length_c   1.000
_cell.angle_alpha   90.00
_cell.angle_beta   90.00
_cell.angle_gamma   90.00
#
_symmetry.space_group_name_H-M   'P 1'
#
loop_
_entity.id
_entity.type
_entity.pdbx_description
1 polymer ?
#
loop_
_entity_poly.entity_id
_entity_poly.type
_entity_poly.pdbx_seq_one_letter_code
_entity_poly.pdbx_strand_id
1 'polypeptide(L)'
;MYYFVHEDTPIAASGRSGRSRPRPDIIIETNLGGRPEYVFEAKRLRINGFEASKYIDSDGMGCFVSGLYASRYDEAAMLGYIQSDSLIHWKDQVKKTIDENAEQLCLESPQYDKTVIDVFPLEWVSEHKRVKAGHSIAIYHILLDCCA
;
A
#
# COMPACT_ATOMS: atom_id res chain seq x y z
N MET A 1 14.66 -18.73 11.79
CA MET A 1 13.82 -18.06 10.79
C MET A 1 14.57 -16.81 10.38
N TYR A 2 14.78 -16.62 9.09
CA TYR A 2 15.47 -15.46 8.55
C TYR A 2 14.50 -14.66 7.68
N TYR A 3 14.66 -13.34 7.72
CA TYR A 3 13.94 -12.40 6.87
C TYR A 3 14.92 -11.77 5.89
N PHE A 4 14.46 -11.55 4.68
CA PHE A 4 15.19 -10.84 3.62
C PHE A 4 14.37 -9.62 3.23
N VAL A 5 15.05 -8.49 3.07
CA VAL A 5 14.44 -7.26 2.57
C VAL A 5 14.92 -7.06 1.15
N HIS A 6 13.97 -6.91 0.22
CA HIS A 6 14.23 -6.68 -1.18
C HIS A 6 13.64 -5.32 -1.56
N GLU A 7 14.43 -4.49 -2.22
CA GLU A 7 14.01 -3.17 -2.71
C GLU A 7 13.91 -3.21 -4.24
N ASP A 8 12.89 -2.56 -4.81
CA ASP A 8 12.70 -2.39 -6.26
C ASP A 8 12.78 -3.68 -7.09
N THR A 9 12.46 -4.82 -6.48
CA THR A 9 12.61 -6.12 -7.13
C THR A 9 11.50 -6.31 -8.16
N PRO A 10 11.83 -6.48 -9.44
CA PRO A 10 10.81 -6.54 -10.48
C PRO A 10 10.03 -7.84 -10.40
N ILE A 11 8.71 -7.72 -10.37
CA ILE A 11 7.79 -8.86 -10.32
C ILE A 11 7.34 -9.28 -11.71
N ALA A 12 6.91 -10.53 -11.86
CA ALA A 12 6.40 -11.02 -13.13
C ALA A 12 5.00 -10.43 -13.37
N ALA A 13 4.81 -9.78 -14.51
CA ALA A 13 3.53 -9.28 -14.96
C ALA A 13 3.36 -9.56 -16.45
N SER A 14 2.17 -10.05 -16.85
CA SER A 14 1.90 -10.44 -18.23
C SER A 14 2.17 -9.28 -19.19
N GLY A 15 3.00 -9.53 -20.21
CA GLY A 15 3.29 -8.55 -21.26
C GLY A 15 4.29 -7.43 -20.89
N ARG A 16 4.89 -7.46 -19.69
CA ARG A 16 5.93 -6.49 -19.28
C ARG A 16 7.27 -7.20 -19.05
N SER A 17 8.37 -6.63 -19.58
CA SER A 17 9.71 -7.22 -19.52
C SER A 17 10.80 -6.18 -19.24
N GLY A 18 11.92 -6.61 -18.66
CA GLY A 18 13.04 -5.71 -18.34
C GLY A 18 12.64 -4.56 -17.41
N ARG A 19 12.94 -3.31 -17.82
CA ARG A 19 12.67 -2.09 -17.03
C ARG A 19 11.18 -1.76 -16.91
N SER A 20 10.32 -2.25 -17.80
CA SER A 20 8.87 -1.99 -17.73
C SER A 20 8.13 -2.89 -16.74
N ARG A 21 8.84 -3.87 -16.13
CA ARG A 21 8.27 -4.72 -15.09
C ARG A 21 7.88 -3.87 -13.87
N PRO A 22 6.70 -4.11 -13.29
CA PRO A 22 6.31 -3.50 -12.02
C PRO A 22 7.32 -3.84 -10.92
N ARG A 23 7.52 -2.89 -10.00
CA ARG A 23 8.51 -2.94 -8.91
C ARG A 23 7.85 -2.37 -7.67
N PRO A 24 7.38 -3.21 -6.74
CA PRO A 24 7.04 -2.75 -5.41
C PRO A 24 8.27 -2.16 -4.74
N ASP A 25 8.09 -1.12 -3.93
CA ASP A 25 9.21 -0.46 -3.26
C ASP A 25 9.94 -1.41 -2.31
N ILE A 26 9.20 -2.20 -1.51
CA ILE A 26 9.80 -3.13 -0.53
C ILE A 26 9.06 -4.46 -0.52
N ILE A 27 9.82 -5.56 -0.48
CA ILE A 27 9.30 -6.90 -0.22
C ILE A 27 10.08 -7.50 0.94
N ILE A 28 9.37 -7.88 2.00
CA ILE A 28 9.94 -8.66 3.11
C ILE A 28 9.61 -10.12 2.87
N GLU A 29 10.63 -10.94 2.63
CA GLU A 29 10.49 -12.38 2.40
C GLU A 29 11.01 -13.18 3.60
N THR A 30 10.43 -14.35 3.86
CA THR A 30 10.96 -15.29 4.86
C THR A 30 11.49 -16.57 4.21
N ASN A 31 12.45 -17.23 4.87
CA ASN A 31 12.99 -18.51 4.41
C ASN A 31 12.11 -19.75 4.71
N LEU A 32 10.85 -19.55 5.12
CA LEU A 32 9.91 -20.64 5.39
C LEU A 32 9.44 -21.31 4.09
N GLY A 33 8.86 -22.51 4.23
CA GLY A 33 8.26 -23.24 3.11
C GLY A 33 7.23 -22.38 2.36
N GLY A 34 7.32 -22.33 1.03
CA GLY A 34 6.49 -21.47 0.20
C GLY A 34 6.95 -20.02 0.08
N ARG A 35 7.99 -19.61 0.83
CA ARG A 35 8.64 -18.28 0.84
C ARG A 35 7.60 -17.14 0.87
N PRO A 36 6.82 -17.03 1.96
CA PRO A 36 5.83 -15.97 2.06
C PRO A 36 6.51 -14.60 2.02
N GLU A 37 5.84 -13.65 1.36
CA GLU A 37 6.28 -12.28 1.17
C GLU A 37 5.25 -11.33 1.78
N TYR A 38 5.72 -10.21 2.32
CA TYR A 38 4.89 -9.08 2.68
C TYR A 38 5.35 -7.87 1.86
N VAL A 39 4.42 -7.28 1.11
CA VAL A 39 4.74 -6.28 0.08
C VAL A 39 4.34 -4.90 0.56
N PHE A 40 5.24 -3.94 0.39
CA PHE A 40 4.99 -2.53 0.62
C PHE A 40 5.11 -1.76 -0.70
N GLU A 41 4.21 -0.79 -0.86
CA GLU A 41 4.35 0.31 -1.81
C GLU A 41 4.41 1.61 -1.00
N ALA A 42 5.13 2.60 -1.50
CA ALA A 42 5.40 3.82 -0.79
C ALA A 42 5.13 5.05 -1.67
N LYS A 43 4.48 6.06 -1.08
CA LYS A 43 4.18 7.33 -1.76
C LYS A 43 4.54 8.50 -0.88
N ARG A 44 4.97 9.58 -1.52
CA ARG A 44 5.15 10.88 -0.85
C ARG A 44 3.79 11.52 -0.68
N LEU A 45 3.63 12.27 0.39
CA LEU A 45 2.44 13.06 0.68
C LEU A 45 2.89 14.50 0.97
N ARG A 46 2.52 15.41 0.06
CA ARG A 46 2.92 16.81 0.10
C ARG A 46 1.90 17.72 -0.59
N ILE A 47 1.58 18.84 0.07
CA ILE A 47 0.73 19.89 -0.50
C ILE A 47 1.37 20.40 -1.81
N ASN A 48 0.54 20.65 -2.84
CA ASN A 48 0.97 21.14 -4.15
C ASN A 48 2.03 20.24 -4.83
N GLY A 49 1.75 18.94 -4.95
CA GLY A 49 2.55 18.06 -5.81
C GLY A 49 2.32 16.57 -5.63
N PHE A 50 2.17 16.12 -4.39
CA PHE A 50 1.94 14.71 -4.07
C PHE A 50 0.72 14.59 -3.15
N GLU A 51 -0.44 14.87 -3.71
CA GLU A 51 -1.70 14.86 -3.00
C GLU A 51 -2.19 13.43 -2.72
N ALA A 52 -3.19 13.28 -1.86
CA ALA A 52 -3.77 11.99 -1.50
C ALA A 52 -4.28 11.18 -2.70
N SER A 53 -4.67 11.85 -3.79
CA SER A 53 -5.06 11.21 -5.05
C SER A 53 -3.94 10.36 -5.66
N LYS A 54 -2.68 10.78 -5.55
CA LYS A 54 -1.49 10.03 -6.00
C LYS A 54 -1.18 8.82 -5.12
N TYR A 55 -1.65 8.84 -3.89
CA TYR A 55 -1.52 7.70 -2.99
C TYR A 55 -2.43 6.55 -3.42
N ILE A 56 -3.65 6.88 -3.86
CA ILE A 56 -4.67 5.89 -4.22
C ILE A 56 -4.74 5.55 -5.71
N ASP A 57 -3.93 6.20 -6.55
CA ASP A 57 -4.00 6.02 -8.00
C ASP A 57 -3.55 4.61 -8.46
N SER A 58 -3.59 4.39 -9.77
CA SER A 58 -3.27 3.09 -10.37
C SER A 58 -1.82 2.65 -10.14
N ASP A 59 -0.91 3.58 -9.84
CA ASP A 59 0.51 3.30 -9.60
C ASP A 59 0.85 3.28 -8.10
N GLY A 60 -0.08 3.67 -7.22
CA GLY A 60 0.00 3.49 -5.77
C GLY A 60 -0.87 2.34 -5.27
N MET A 61 -1.84 2.64 -4.41
CA MET A 61 -2.73 1.64 -3.83
C MET A 61 -3.46 0.80 -4.89
N GLY A 62 -3.73 1.37 -6.07
CA GLY A 62 -4.34 0.67 -7.19
C GLY A 62 -3.54 -0.55 -7.68
N CYS A 63 -2.22 -0.60 -7.45
CA CYS A 63 -1.41 -1.79 -7.73
C CYS A 63 -1.86 -2.99 -6.88
N PHE A 64 -2.23 -2.78 -5.62
CA PHE A 64 -2.75 -3.84 -4.74
C PHE A 64 -4.19 -4.21 -5.12
N VAL A 65 -5.07 -3.22 -5.31
CA VAL A 65 -6.49 -3.43 -5.64
C VAL A 65 -6.66 -4.17 -6.98
N SER A 66 -5.80 -3.87 -7.96
CA SER A 66 -5.82 -4.55 -9.26
C SER A 66 -5.26 -5.99 -9.21
N GLY A 67 -4.60 -6.36 -8.11
CA GLY A 67 -3.84 -7.61 -7.99
C GLY A 67 -2.53 -7.60 -8.77
N LEU A 68 -2.02 -6.42 -9.17
CA LEU A 68 -0.68 -6.31 -9.77
C LEU A 68 0.38 -6.62 -8.71
N TYR A 69 0.22 -6.08 -7.50
CA TYR A 69 1.06 -6.34 -6.33
C TYR A 69 0.34 -7.25 -5.33
N ALA A 70 1.14 -8.02 -4.58
CA ALA A 70 0.68 -8.94 -3.54
C ALA A 70 -0.46 -9.89 -3.99
N SER A 71 -0.46 -10.32 -5.26
CA SER A 71 -1.57 -11.09 -5.86
C SER A 71 -1.86 -12.43 -5.18
N ARG A 72 -0.91 -12.95 -4.40
CA ARG A 72 -1.01 -14.23 -3.68
C ARG A 72 -1.39 -14.08 -2.20
N TYR A 73 -1.46 -12.85 -1.70
CA TYR A 73 -1.59 -12.55 -0.27
C TYR A 73 -2.80 -11.67 -0.02
N ASP A 74 -3.44 -11.88 1.13
CA ASP A 74 -4.64 -11.14 1.55
C ASP A 74 -4.30 -9.86 2.32
N GLU A 75 -3.01 -9.59 2.54
CA GLU A 75 -2.52 -8.41 3.24
C GLU A 75 -1.34 -7.78 2.48
N ALA A 76 -1.26 -6.46 2.54
CA ALA A 76 -0.12 -5.67 2.08
C ALA A 76 -0.08 -4.34 2.85
N ALA A 77 0.94 -3.52 2.64
CA ALA A 77 1.02 -2.21 3.26
C ALA A 77 1.34 -1.07 2.27
N MET A 78 0.81 0.10 2.61
CA MET A 78 1.18 1.37 2.01
C MET A 78 1.96 2.20 3.04
N LEU A 79 3.10 2.75 2.61
CA LEU A 79 3.88 3.72 3.38
C LEU A 79 3.64 5.12 2.81
N GLY A 80 3.20 6.06 3.66
CA GLY A 80 3.09 7.47 3.31
C GLY A 80 4.18 8.31 3.95
N TYR A 81 5.10 8.85 3.15
CA TYR A 81 6.11 9.81 3.64
C TYR A 81 5.52 11.22 3.67
N ILE A 82 5.27 11.74 4.86
CA ILE A 82 4.72 13.09 5.03
C ILE A 82 5.82 14.13 4.89
N GLN A 83 5.66 15.08 3.96
CA GLN A 83 6.66 16.13 3.67
C GLN A 83 6.11 17.56 3.82
N SER A 84 4.88 17.69 4.32
CA SER A 84 4.24 18.96 4.66
C SER A 84 3.05 18.69 5.57
N ASP A 85 2.62 19.65 6.38
CA ASP A 85 1.48 19.48 7.30
C ASP A 85 1.71 18.35 8.34
N SER A 86 0.67 17.93 9.03
CA SER A 86 0.69 16.95 10.12
C SER A 86 0.29 15.54 9.66
N LEU A 87 0.69 14.52 10.43
CA LEU A 87 0.26 13.14 10.21
C LEU A 87 -1.28 12.99 10.21
N ILE A 88 -1.96 13.68 11.13
CA ILE A 88 -3.43 13.64 11.26
C ILE A 88 -4.07 14.20 10.01
N HIS A 89 -3.60 15.36 9.52
CA HIS A 89 -4.09 15.95 8.29
C HIS A 89 -4.05 14.95 7.13
N TRP A 90 -2.90 14.31 6.91
CA TRP A 90 -2.75 13.36 5.81
C TRP A 90 -3.52 12.07 6.00
N LYS A 91 -3.61 11.55 7.22
CA LYS A 91 -4.50 10.43 7.50
C LYS A 91 -5.93 10.77 7.10
N ASP A 92 -6.45 11.91 7.54
CA ASP A 92 -7.82 12.33 7.24
C ASP A 92 -8.03 12.56 5.74
N GLN A 93 -7.06 13.19 5.05
CA GLN A 93 -7.12 13.39 3.61
C GLN A 93 -7.11 12.07 2.83
N VAL A 94 -6.23 11.13 3.20
CA VAL A 94 -6.15 9.82 2.51
C VAL A 94 -7.40 9.00 2.81
N LYS A 95 -7.85 8.91 4.07
CA LYS A 95 -9.09 8.20 4.43
C LYS A 95 -10.28 8.78 3.66
N LYS A 96 -10.45 10.10 3.66
CA LYS A 96 -11.50 10.77 2.90
C LYS A 96 -11.41 10.46 1.40
N THR A 97 -10.21 10.50 0.84
CA THR A 97 -9.99 10.23 -0.59
C THR A 97 -10.32 8.78 -0.94
N ILE A 98 -10.00 7.82 -0.06
CA ILE A 98 -10.42 6.42 -0.21
C ILE A 98 -11.95 6.31 -0.17
N ASP A 99 -12.61 6.95 0.79
CA ASP A 99 -14.08 6.91 0.93
C ASP A 99 -14.79 7.53 -0.28
N GLU A 100 -14.29 8.66 -0.79
CA GLU A 100 -14.82 9.32 -2.00
C GLU A 100 -14.65 8.47 -3.26
N ASN A 101 -13.69 7.54 -3.27
CA ASN A 101 -13.41 6.63 -4.38
C ASN A 101 -13.76 5.17 -4.05
N ALA A 102 -14.60 4.93 -3.04
CA ALA A 102 -14.88 3.60 -2.50
C ALA A 102 -15.34 2.59 -3.57
N GLU A 103 -16.21 3.02 -4.49
CA GLU A 103 -16.70 2.15 -5.59
C GLU A 103 -15.56 1.75 -6.54
N GLN A 104 -14.77 2.73 -7.00
CA GLN A 104 -13.63 2.49 -7.90
C GLN A 104 -12.58 1.59 -7.24
N LEU A 105 -12.34 1.80 -5.95
CA LEU A 105 -11.37 1.05 -5.16
C LEU A 105 -11.95 -0.27 -4.63
N CYS A 106 -13.22 -0.58 -4.93
CA CYS A 106 -13.92 -1.76 -4.46
C CYS A 106 -13.80 -1.96 -2.92
N LEU A 107 -13.91 -0.85 -2.17
CA LEU A 107 -13.85 -0.85 -0.71
C LEU A 107 -15.02 -1.67 -0.14
N GLU A 108 -14.72 -2.67 0.70
CA GLU A 108 -15.72 -3.63 1.21
C GLU A 108 -16.33 -3.19 2.54
N SER A 109 -15.57 -2.45 3.36
CA SER A 109 -15.95 -2.06 4.71
C SER A 109 -15.46 -0.65 5.03
N PRO A 110 -16.09 0.05 6.00
CA PRO A 110 -15.55 1.29 6.52
C PRO A 110 -14.13 1.09 7.05
N GLN A 111 -13.26 2.04 6.75
CA GLN A 111 -11.87 2.02 7.21
C GLN A 111 -11.82 2.06 8.75
N TYR A 112 -10.94 1.26 9.35
CA TYR A 112 -10.80 1.19 10.80
C TYR A 112 -9.36 1.36 11.24
N ASP A 113 -9.17 1.97 12.41
CA ASP A 113 -7.85 2.17 13.00
C ASP A 113 -7.36 0.86 13.61
N LYS A 114 -6.08 0.54 13.41
CA LYS A 114 -5.47 -0.68 13.91
C LYS A 114 -4.00 -0.43 14.19
N THR A 115 -3.61 -0.58 15.44
CA THR A 115 -2.20 -0.53 15.84
C THR A 115 -1.54 -1.86 15.53
N VAL A 116 -0.51 -1.83 14.68
CA VAL A 116 0.37 -2.96 14.38
C VAL A 116 1.69 -2.80 15.11
N ILE A 117 2.25 -1.58 15.10
CA ILE A 117 3.49 -1.26 15.81
C ILE A 117 3.28 0.04 16.58
N ASP A 118 3.32 -0.02 17.91
CA ASP A 118 3.04 1.12 18.81
C ASP A 118 3.88 2.39 18.52
N VAL A 119 5.04 2.24 17.87
CA VAL A 119 5.92 3.37 17.50
C VAL A 119 5.39 4.19 16.32
N PHE A 120 4.53 3.62 15.48
CA PHE A 120 3.90 4.30 14.36
C PHE A 120 2.46 4.67 14.75
N PRO A 121 2.23 5.92 15.19
CA PRO A 121 0.89 6.32 15.56
C PRO A 121 -0.01 6.40 14.32
N LEU A 122 -1.31 6.34 14.55
CA LEU A 122 -2.35 6.62 13.54
C LEU A 122 -2.50 5.58 12.42
N GLU A 123 -1.93 4.39 12.54
CA GLU A 123 -2.14 3.28 11.60
C GLU A 123 -3.64 2.95 11.41
N TRP A 124 -4.01 2.59 10.17
CA TRP A 124 -5.37 2.15 9.84
C TRP A 124 -5.37 1.14 8.70
N VAL A 125 -6.50 0.47 8.51
CA VAL A 125 -6.70 -0.54 7.47
C VAL A 125 -7.87 -0.14 6.58
N SER A 126 -7.72 -0.43 5.28
CA SER A 126 -8.80 -0.46 4.30
C SER A 126 -8.88 -1.84 3.64
N GLU A 127 -10.09 -2.36 3.45
CA GLU A 127 -10.32 -3.70 2.88
C GLU A 127 -10.96 -3.58 1.50
N HIS A 128 -10.39 -4.26 0.51
CA HIS A 128 -10.76 -4.10 -0.90
C HIS A 128 -10.99 -5.43 -1.58
N LYS A 129 -12.08 -5.52 -2.35
CA LYS A 129 -12.35 -6.67 -3.21
C LYS A 129 -11.49 -6.63 -4.46
N ARG A 130 -10.70 -7.68 -4.72
CA ARG A 130 -9.95 -7.79 -5.98
C ARG A 130 -10.68 -8.68 -6.98
N VAL A 131 -11.48 -8.05 -7.84
CA VAL A 131 -12.31 -8.76 -8.84
C VAL A 131 -11.47 -9.70 -9.72
N LYS A 132 -10.26 -9.30 -10.12
CA LYS A 132 -9.39 -10.10 -10.97
C LYS A 132 -8.67 -11.24 -10.25
N ALA A 133 -8.32 -11.05 -8.98
CA ALA A 133 -7.61 -12.06 -8.19
C ALA A 133 -8.56 -13.08 -7.56
N GLY A 134 -9.82 -12.68 -7.31
CA GLY A 134 -10.85 -13.56 -6.75
C GLY A 134 -10.87 -13.63 -5.22
N HIS A 135 -10.04 -12.84 -4.54
CA HIS A 135 -9.99 -12.73 -3.08
C HIS A 135 -9.68 -11.28 -2.68
N SER A 136 -10.14 -10.88 -1.49
CA SER A 136 -9.97 -9.52 -0.98
C SER A 136 -8.55 -9.24 -0.52
N ILE A 137 -8.24 -7.97 -0.25
CA ILE A 137 -6.98 -7.54 0.35
C ILE A 137 -7.21 -6.50 1.43
N ALA A 138 -6.61 -6.70 2.59
CA ALA A 138 -6.46 -5.68 3.63
C ALA A 138 -5.16 -4.91 3.37
N ILE A 139 -5.27 -3.58 3.25
CA ILE A 139 -4.12 -2.70 3.05
C ILE A 139 -3.90 -1.93 4.34
N TYR A 140 -2.75 -2.14 4.97
CA TYR A 140 -2.33 -1.43 6.16
C TYR A 140 -1.65 -0.13 5.75
N HIS A 141 -2.11 0.99 6.30
CA HIS A 141 -1.59 2.32 5.99
C HIS A 141 -0.76 2.83 7.16
N ILE A 142 0.50 3.13 6.87
CA ILE A 142 1.47 3.60 7.86
C ILE A 142 2.03 4.92 7.36
N LEU A 143 1.94 5.97 8.17
CA LEU A 143 2.45 7.30 7.84
C LEU A 143 3.74 7.56 8.60
N LEU A 144 4.75 8.04 7.89
CA LEU A 144 6.06 8.39 8.43
C LEU A 144 6.21 9.91 8.36
N ASP A 145 6.45 10.53 9.50
CA ASP A 145 6.71 11.96 9.57
C ASP A 145 8.12 12.25 9.03
N CYS A 146 8.20 12.92 7.89
CA CYS A 146 9.44 13.31 7.22
C CYS A 146 9.47 14.83 6.97
N CYS A 147 8.70 15.60 7.74
CA CYS A 147 8.77 17.06 7.78
C CYS A 147 10.05 17.46 8.52
N ALA A 148 11.12 17.74 7.77
CA ALA A 148 12.36 18.31 8.28
C ALA A 148 12.29 19.84 8.38
#